data_AF-A0A352WI98-F1
#
_entry.id   AF-A0A352WI98-F1
#
_cell.length_a   1.000
_cell.length_b   1.000
_cell.length_c   1.000
_cell.angle_alpha   90.00
_cell.angle_beta   90.00
_cell.angle_gamma   90.00
#
_symmetry.space_group_name_H-M   'P 1'
#
loop_
_entity.id
_entity.type
_entity.pdbx_description
1 polymer ?
#
loop_
_entity_poly.entity_id
_entity_poly.type
_entity_poly.pdbx_seq_one_letter_code
_entity_poly.pdbx_strand_id
1 'polypeptide(L)'
;MPSEAVEKPDDSGSPNNWLSSLSVKKNEDTEKTYKLSSEFSGDVKSYSVTVPKSLDKVYISTSTVNENASVSGDGWVSIPDSTNNIKIVVTAQNGNKRVYKLKITKKTTTEEPTEEPTDQPTDEPTEEPTDEPSTDEPTEEPTEEPTEEPVIIHKGDLSGDGKINALDIILVQRLIVGLDNLTDEKKLLADINGDDKVNALDIIFIQRHIVGLQEIIWD
;
A
#
# COMPACT_ATOMS: atom_id res chain seq x y z
N MET A 1 18.85 -22.32 67.23
CA MET A 1 18.24 -22.25 65.88
C MET A 1 17.60 -20.88 65.76
N PRO A 2 17.76 -20.15 64.64
CA PRO A 2 17.11 -18.86 64.48
C PRO A 2 15.59 -19.01 64.64
N SER A 3 14.96 -18.04 65.30
CA SER A 3 13.54 -18.08 65.72
C SER A 3 12.56 -17.70 64.62
N GLU A 4 13.05 -17.24 63.47
CA GLU A 4 12.22 -16.80 62.35
C GLU A 4 12.61 -17.57 61.08
N ALA A 5 11.61 -18.13 60.42
CA ALA A 5 11.76 -18.69 59.09
C ALA A 5 11.99 -17.53 58.11
N VAL A 6 13.05 -17.61 57.31
CA VAL A 6 13.27 -16.67 56.22
C VAL A 6 12.14 -16.84 55.20
N GLU A 7 11.50 -15.73 54.80
CA GLU A 7 10.50 -15.78 53.74
C GLU A 7 11.14 -16.28 52.44
N LYS A 8 10.43 -17.16 51.73
CA LYS A 8 10.86 -17.60 50.40
C LYS A 8 11.00 -16.35 49.52
N PRO A 9 12.14 -16.15 48.83
CA PRO A 9 12.28 -15.05 47.89
C PRO A 9 11.14 -15.07 46.88
N ASP A 10 10.59 -13.90 46.55
CA ASP A 10 9.58 -13.78 45.50
C ASP A 10 10.08 -14.48 44.24
N ASP A 11 9.23 -15.33 43.67
CA ASP A 11 9.47 -15.84 42.32
C ASP A 11 9.34 -14.65 41.38
N SER A 12 10.48 -14.08 40.98
CA SER A 12 10.52 -12.94 40.08
C SER A 12 9.94 -13.29 38.70
N GLY A 13 9.64 -14.55 38.40
CA GLY A 13 9.13 -14.98 37.10
C GLY A 13 10.22 -15.14 36.04
N SER A 14 9.84 -15.63 34.86
CA SER A 14 10.79 -15.85 33.77
C SER A 14 11.41 -14.54 33.26
N PRO A 15 12.72 -14.52 32.93
CA PRO A 15 13.38 -13.39 32.27
C PRO A 15 13.22 -13.38 30.75
N ASN A 16 12.57 -14.39 30.16
CA ASN A 16 12.55 -14.57 28.71
C ASN A 16 11.59 -13.59 28.02
N ASN A 17 12.16 -12.61 27.33
CA ASN A 17 11.47 -11.58 26.56
C ASN A 17 11.74 -11.68 25.05
N TRP A 18 11.86 -12.91 24.52
CA TRP A 18 12.16 -13.13 23.11
C TRP A 18 10.88 -13.30 22.30
N LEU A 19 10.87 -12.77 21.08
CA LEU A 19 9.90 -13.16 20.07
C LEU A 19 10.33 -14.47 19.41
N SER A 20 9.37 -15.35 19.16
CA SER A 20 9.51 -16.56 18.33
C SER A 20 9.10 -16.29 16.88
N SER A 21 8.27 -15.27 16.63
CA SER A 21 7.91 -14.84 15.28
C SER A 21 7.64 -13.33 15.19
N LEU A 22 7.88 -12.77 14.00
CA LEU A 22 7.44 -11.44 13.59
C LEU A 22 7.03 -11.51 12.13
N SER A 23 5.82 -11.07 11.82
CA SER A 23 5.32 -10.96 10.46
C SER A 23 4.48 -9.71 10.28
N VAL A 24 4.43 -9.19 9.06
CA VAL A 24 3.61 -8.05 8.68
C VAL A 24 2.65 -8.52 7.61
N LYS A 25 1.36 -8.27 7.79
CA LYS A 25 0.28 -8.77 6.95
C LYS A 25 -0.59 -7.61 6.46
N LYS A 26 -1.31 -7.84 5.36
CA LYS A 26 -2.34 -6.88 4.90
C LYS A 26 -3.50 -6.84 5.89
N ASN A 27 -3.98 -8.02 6.29
CA ASN A 27 -5.07 -8.23 7.22
C ASN A 27 -4.73 -9.33 8.23
N GLU A 28 -5.44 -9.35 9.36
CA GLU A 28 -5.27 -10.34 10.43
C GLU A 28 -5.42 -11.78 9.94
N ASP A 29 -6.48 -12.05 9.16
CA ASP A 29 -6.85 -13.39 8.68
C ASP A 29 -6.01 -13.87 7.49
N THR A 30 -5.15 -13.02 6.94
CA THR A 30 -4.35 -13.41 5.77
C THR A 30 -3.10 -14.18 6.18
N GLU A 31 -2.85 -15.32 5.52
CA GLU A 31 -1.59 -16.06 5.65
C GLU A 31 -0.45 -15.40 4.86
N LYS A 32 -0.79 -14.59 3.85
CA LYS A 32 0.19 -13.89 3.02
C LYS A 32 0.85 -12.75 3.81
N THR A 33 2.16 -12.82 3.95
CA THR A 33 2.98 -11.84 4.65
C THR A 33 3.78 -10.97 3.68
N TYR A 34 4.12 -9.75 4.12
CA TYR A 34 5.13 -8.92 3.48
C TYR A 34 6.51 -9.40 3.91
N LYS A 35 7.42 -9.51 2.92
CA LYS A 35 8.78 -9.99 3.14
C LYS A 35 9.57 -9.00 3.99
N LEU A 36 10.07 -9.46 5.13
CA LEU A 36 11.04 -8.74 5.95
C LEU A 36 12.40 -8.66 5.24
N SER A 37 13.22 -7.68 5.61
CA SER A 37 14.58 -7.49 5.10
C SER A 37 15.50 -8.70 5.32
N SER A 38 15.19 -9.54 6.29
CA SER A 38 15.84 -10.83 6.56
C SER A 38 14.80 -11.81 7.10
N GLU A 39 15.11 -13.10 7.07
CA GLU A 39 14.34 -14.07 7.84
C GLU A 39 14.33 -13.66 9.32
N PHE A 40 13.21 -13.93 9.99
CA PHE A 40 13.06 -13.56 11.39
C PHE A 40 14.02 -14.39 12.25
N SER A 41 14.81 -13.70 13.07
CA SER A 41 15.63 -14.27 14.12
C SER A 41 15.43 -13.48 15.41
N GLY A 42 15.16 -14.17 16.51
CA GLY A 42 15.00 -13.53 17.82
C GLY A 42 16.21 -12.67 18.22
N ASP A 43 17.41 -12.97 17.70
CA ASP A 43 18.64 -12.22 17.96
C ASP A 43 18.71 -10.86 17.26
N VAL A 44 18.10 -10.75 16.09
CA VAL A 44 18.10 -9.53 15.29
C VAL A 44 17.01 -8.59 15.81
N LYS A 45 17.43 -7.38 16.22
CA LYS A 45 16.53 -6.38 16.84
C LYS A 45 16.00 -5.32 15.86
N SER A 46 16.38 -5.38 14.59
CA SER A 46 16.00 -4.37 13.59
C SER A 46 15.62 -5.03 12.28
N TYR A 47 14.43 -4.72 11.81
CA TYR A 47 13.87 -5.22 10.55
C TYR A 47 13.33 -4.05 9.73
N SER A 48 13.33 -4.21 8.42
CA SER A 48 12.52 -3.36 7.55
C SER A 48 11.60 -4.19 6.68
N VAL A 49 10.47 -3.59 6.31
CA VAL A 49 9.51 -4.19 5.39
C VAL A 49 9.08 -3.12 4.40
N THR A 50 8.97 -3.52 3.14
CA THR A 50 8.46 -2.66 2.08
C THR A 50 7.03 -3.09 1.74
N VAL A 51 6.09 -2.16 1.86
CA VAL A 51 4.67 -2.38 1.63
C VAL A 51 4.18 -1.54 0.44
N PRO A 52 3.13 -1.96 -0.27
CA PRO A 52 2.52 -1.13 -1.32
C PRO A 52 2.16 0.28 -0.82
N LYS A 53 2.32 1.29 -1.69
CA LYS A 53 1.99 2.69 -1.39
C LYS A 53 0.53 2.91 -0.99
N SER A 54 -0.37 2.06 -1.49
CA SER A 54 -1.81 2.12 -1.27
C SER A 54 -2.28 1.66 0.12
N LEU A 55 -1.37 1.26 1.02
CA LEU A 55 -1.75 0.79 2.35
C LEU A 55 -1.59 1.88 3.40
N ASP A 56 -2.66 2.17 4.13
CA ASP A 56 -2.67 3.13 5.24
C ASP A 56 -2.57 2.47 6.61
N LYS A 57 -2.69 1.14 6.65
CA LYS A 57 -2.48 0.31 7.85
C LYS A 57 -2.00 -1.08 7.47
N VAL A 58 -1.34 -1.73 8.41
CA VAL A 58 -0.94 -3.15 8.34
C VAL A 58 -1.22 -3.83 9.67
N TYR A 59 -1.28 -5.15 9.63
CA TYR A 59 -1.34 -5.97 10.83
C TYR A 59 0.03 -6.57 11.14
N ILE A 60 0.57 -6.25 12.32
CA ILE A 60 1.81 -6.82 12.83
C ILE A 60 1.43 -8.02 13.69
N SER A 61 1.84 -9.22 13.27
CA SER A 61 1.58 -10.45 14.03
C SER A 61 2.88 -10.95 14.63
N THR A 62 2.86 -11.18 15.95
CA THR A 62 4.01 -11.68 16.72
C THR A 62 3.62 -12.85 17.59
N SER A 63 4.61 -13.66 17.94
CA SER A 63 4.50 -14.70 18.97
C SER A 63 5.71 -14.62 19.88
N THR A 64 5.53 -14.86 21.17
CA THR A 64 6.62 -14.89 22.15
C THR A 64 7.19 -16.31 22.28
N VAL A 65 8.44 -16.41 22.73
CA VAL A 65 9.03 -17.70 23.14
C VAL A 65 8.45 -18.15 24.49
N ASN A 66 8.12 -17.20 25.36
CA ASN A 66 7.47 -17.46 26.64
C ASN A 66 6.02 -16.98 26.60
N GLU A 67 5.06 -17.88 26.81
CA GLU A 67 3.61 -17.60 26.78
C GLU A 67 3.16 -16.54 27.80
N ASN A 68 3.93 -16.36 28.88
CA ASN A 68 3.63 -15.39 29.92
C ASN A 68 4.31 -14.02 29.68
N ALA A 69 5.08 -13.87 28.61
CA ALA A 69 5.59 -12.58 28.19
C ALA A 69 4.52 -11.81 27.42
N SER A 70 4.42 -10.51 27.66
CA SER A 70 3.50 -9.63 26.93
C SER A 70 4.22 -8.88 25.81
N VAL A 71 3.49 -8.58 24.73
CA VAL A 71 3.98 -7.78 23.61
C VAL A 71 3.16 -6.50 23.50
N SER A 72 3.82 -5.41 23.13
CA SER A 72 3.18 -4.16 22.74
C SER A 72 3.77 -3.68 21.42
N GLY A 73 2.94 -3.06 20.57
CA GLY A 73 3.34 -2.58 19.24
C GLY A 73 3.09 -3.58 18.11
N ASP A 74 2.49 -4.72 18.43
CA ASP A 74 1.82 -5.65 17.52
C ASP A 74 0.34 -5.26 17.30
N GLY A 75 -0.35 -5.97 16.41
CA GLY A 75 -1.71 -5.67 15.99
C GLY A 75 -1.80 -4.65 14.86
N TRP A 76 -2.92 -3.93 14.78
CA TRP A 76 -3.17 -2.94 13.73
C TRP A 76 -2.32 -1.68 13.94
N VAL A 77 -1.52 -1.34 12.93
CA VAL A 77 -0.66 -0.16 12.94
C VAL A 77 -0.94 0.68 11.69
N SER A 78 -1.20 1.98 11.90
CA SER A 78 -1.36 2.95 10.82
C SER A 78 0.00 3.38 10.25
N ILE A 79 0.03 3.61 8.94
CA ILE A 79 1.20 4.02 8.17
C ILE A 79 0.80 5.27 7.38
N PRO A 80 0.62 6.44 8.03
CA PRO A 80 0.25 7.66 7.32
C PRO A 80 1.40 8.13 6.41
N ASP A 81 2.63 8.06 6.92
CA ASP A 81 3.82 8.51 6.21
C ASP A 81 4.39 7.45 5.24
N SER A 82 5.25 7.89 4.32
CA SER A 82 6.00 7.00 3.43
C SER A 82 6.97 6.08 4.18
N THR A 83 7.35 6.43 5.41
CA THR A 83 8.20 5.62 6.29
C THR A 83 7.75 5.75 7.74
N ASN A 84 7.55 4.63 8.41
CA ASN A 84 7.14 4.56 9.82
C ASN A 84 8.09 3.64 10.60
N ASN A 85 8.48 4.05 11.81
CA ASN A 85 9.37 3.28 12.68
C ASN A 85 8.60 2.81 13.91
N ILE A 86 8.31 1.51 13.97
CA ILE A 86 7.53 0.87 15.04
C ILE A 86 8.48 0.22 16.04
N LYS A 87 8.19 0.39 17.33
CA LYS A 87 8.89 -0.29 18.43
C LYS A 87 7.99 -1.37 18.98
N ILE A 88 8.41 -2.62 18.83
CA ILE A 88 7.74 -3.78 19.39
C ILE A 88 8.48 -4.13 20.67
N VAL A 89 7.80 -4.02 21.80
CA VAL A 89 8.38 -4.23 23.13
C VAL A 89 7.83 -5.52 23.72
N VAL A 90 8.72 -6.46 24.01
CA VAL A 90 8.40 -7.70 24.73
C VAL A 90 8.79 -7.51 26.19
N THR A 91 7.85 -7.74 27.10
CA THR A 91 8.06 -7.67 28.55
C THR A 91 7.91 -9.05 29.15
N ALA A 92 8.99 -9.59 29.74
CA ALA A 92 8.95 -10.86 30.46
C ALA A 92 8.21 -10.72 31.80
N GLN A 93 7.87 -11.86 32.43
CA GLN A 93 7.18 -11.87 33.74
C GLN A 93 7.93 -11.12 34.83
N ASN A 94 9.27 -11.15 34.78
CA ASN A 94 10.11 -10.42 35.73
C ASN A 94 10.31 -8.93 35.40
N GLY A 95 9.63 -8.42 34.38
CA GLY A 95 9.72 -7.04 33.93
C GLY A 95 10.88 -6.75 32.98
N ASN A 96 11.76 -7.70 32.66
CA ASN A 96 12.82 -7.50 31.68
C ASN A 96 12.24 -7.20 30.30
N LYS A 97 12.70 -6.12 29.67
CA LYS A 97 12.19 -5.67 28.36
C LYS A 97 13.19 -5.88 27.24
N ARG A 98 12.68 -6.31 26.09
CA ARG A 98 13.41 -6.37 24.82
C ARG A 98 12.65 -5.59 23.78
N VAL A 99 13.38 -4.82 22.97
CA VAL A 99 12.79 -3.95 21.95
C VAL A 99 13.28 -4.38 20.58
N TYR A 100 12.32 -4.71 19.72
CA TYR A 100 12.50 -4.93 18.29
C TYR A 100 12.03 -3.67 17.54
N LYS A 101 12.80 -3.24 16.55
CA LYS A 101 12.50 -2.08 15.72
C LYS A 101 12.07 -2.57 14.34
N LEU A 102 10.91 -2.13 13.88
CA LEU A 102 10.40 -2.42 12.54
C LEU A 102 10.24 -1.12 11.76
N LYS A 103 11.02 -0.97 10.70
CA LYS A 103 10.88 0.14 9.74
C LYS A 103 9.96 -0.29 8.60
N ILE A 104 8.77 0.29 8.53
CA ILE A 104 7.83 0.08 7.43
C ILE A 104 8.02 1.19 6.42
N THR A 105 8.29 0.85 5.16
CA THR A 105 8.47 1.81 4.07
C THR A 105 7.43 1.52 2.98
N LYS A 106 6.71 2.54 2.52
CA LYS A 106 5.85 2.44 1.35
C LYS A 106 6.71 2.40 0.10
N LYS A 107 6.39 1.53 -0.87
CA LYS A 107 7.03 1.56 -2.19
C LYS A 107 6.89 2.97 -2.75
N THR A 108 7.99 3.53 -3.25
CA THR A 108 7.95 4.72 -4.10
C THR A 108 7.52 4.26 -5.49
N THR A 109 6.71 5.06 -6.17
CA THR A 109 6.51 4.90 -7.61
C THR A 109 7.83 5.28 -8.26
N THR A 110 8.73 4.31 -8.40
CA THR A 110 9.87 4.41 -9.31
C THR A 110 9.33 3.90 -10.63
N GLU A 111 9.13 4.79 -11.60
CA GLU A 111 9.08 4.38 -13.00
C GLU A 111 10.44 3.73 -13.28
N GLU A 112 10.49 2.40 -13.29
CA GLU A 112 11.64 1.72 -13.85
C GLU A 112 11.66 2.08 -15.34
N PRO A 113 12.77 2.61 -15.90
CA PRO A 113 12.88 2.69 -17.34
C PRO A 113 12.83 1.25 -17.84
N THR A 114 11.86 0.95 -18.69
CA THR A 114 11.77 -0.31 -19.42
C THR A 114 13.10 -0.50 -20.17
N GLU A 115 13.98 -1.35 -19.67
CA GLU A 115 15.17 -1.80 -20.39
C GLU A 115 14.69 -2.58 -21.62
N GLU A 116 14.75 -1.93 -22.80
CA GLU A 116 14.65 -2.60 -24.08
C GLU A 116 15.78 -3.63 -24.22
N PRO A 117 15.53 -4.89 -24.63
CA PRO A 117 16.59 -5.78 -25.01
C PRO A 117 17.08 -5.41 -26.43
N THR A 118 18.17 -4.62 -26.46
CA THR A 118 19.32 -4.70 -27.38
C THR A 118 19.13 -5.54 -28.66
N ASP A 119 18.81 -4.89 -29.79
CA ASP A 119 19.16 -5.42 -31.12
C ASP A 119 20.50 -4.80 -31.56
N GLN A 120 21.57 -5.61 -31.49
CA GLN A 120 22.76 -5.43 -32.35
C GLN A 120 22.43 -6.01 -33.73
N PRO A 121 22.86 -5.39 -34.84
CA PRO A 121 24.28 -5.18 -35.11
C PRO A 121 24.63 -3.76 -35.62
N THR A 122 25.79 -3.28 -35.19
CA THR A 122 26.49 -2.17 -35.84
C THR A 122 27.71 -2.74 -36.55
N ASP A 123 27.79 -2.50 -37.85
CA ASP A 123 29.04 -2.17 -38.53
C ASP A 123 28.71 -1.08 -39.56
N GLU A 124 29.16 0.14 -39.23
CA GLU A 124 29.59 1.33 -40.02
C GLU A 124 29.19 1.51 -41.52
N PRO A 125 29.12 2.76 -42.07
CA PRO A 125 30.04 3.87 -41.77
C PRO A 125 29.50 5.33 -41.72
N THR A 126 30.26 6.14 -40.96
CA THR A 126 30.77 7.50 -41.28
C THR A 126 29.83 8.71 -41.39
N GLU A 127 29.88 9.52 -40.31
CA GLU A 127 30.04 10.98 -40.25
C GLU A 127 29.79 11.82 -41.52
N GLU A 128 28.78 12.70 -41.46
CA GLU A 128 28.96 14.17 -41.52
C GLU A 128 27.65 14.89 -41.06
N PRO A 129 27.73 15.99 -40.29
CA PRO A 129 26.56 16.75 -39.88
C PRO A 129 26.26 17.84 -40.92
N THR A 130 24.99 18.04 -41.28
CA THR A 130 24.57 19.27 -41.96
C THR A 130 23.23 19.70 -41.40
N ASP A 131 23.25 20.89 -40.81
CA ASP A 131 22.11 21.66 -40.35
C ASP A 131 21.05 21.85 -41.45
N GLU A 132 19.78 21.71 -41.10
CA GLU A 132 18.73 22.65 -41.50
C GLU A 132 17.42 22.34 -40.73
N PRO A 133 16.67 23.35 -40.24
CA PRO A 133 15.34 23.15 -39.72
C PRO A 133 14.34 23.25 -40.87
N SER A 134 13.41 22.29 -40.97
CA SER A 134 12.21 22.49 -41.78
C SER A 134 10.98 22.07 -40.99
N THR A 135 10.23 23.09 -40.60
CA THR A 135 8.78 23.06 -40.39
C THR A 135 8.08 22.39 -41.58
N ASP A 136 7.24 21.41 -41.28
CA ASP A 136 6.03 21.09 -42.04
C ASP A 136 4.99 20.49 -41.08
N GLU A 137 3.92 21.24 -40.80
CA GLU A 137 2.59 20.66 -40.59
C GLU A 137 1.94 20.50 -41.98
N PRO A 138 0.78 19.83 -42.16
CA PRO A 138 0.12 18.75 -41.42
C PRO A 138 -0.16 17.54 -42.34
N THR A 139 -0.41 16.32 -41.83
CA THR A 139 -1.16 15.30 -42.59
C THR A 139 -1.91 14.35 -41.66
N GLU A 140 -3.23 14.55 -41.66
CA GLU A 140 -4.35 13.63 -41.42
C GLU A 140 -4.03 12.13 -41.27
N GLU A 141 -4.55 11.57 -40.17
CA GLU A 141 -5.03 10.20 -39.91
C GLU A 141 -4.17 8.97 -40.29
N PRO A 142 -4.16 7.98 -39.38
CA PRO A 142 -4.99 6.82 -39.66
C PRO A 142 -6.05 6.61 -38.58
N THR A 143 -7.29 6.58 -39.06
CA THR A 143 -8.40 5.83 -38.49
C THR A 143 -7.92 4.39 -38.22
N GLU A 144 -7.54 4.09 -36.98
CA GLU A 144 -7.56 2.73 -36.46
C GLU A 144 -8.92 2.57 -35.80
N GLU A 145 -9.81 1.79 -36.43
CA GLU A 145 -11.02 1.33 -35.78
C GLU A 145 -10.64 0.67 -34.45
N PRO A 146 -11.11 1.15 -33.29
CA PRO A 146 -10.99 0.36 -32.09
C PRO A 146 -11.87 -0.87 -32.31
N THR A 147 -11.24 -2.04 -32.31
CA THR A 147 -11.98 -3.29 -32.14
C THR A 147 -12.73 -3.17 -30.81
N GLU A 148 -14.02 -2.86 -30.90
CA GLU A 148 -14.92 -2.71 -29.76
C GLU A 148 -15.15 -4.09 -29.10
N GLU A 149 -14.19 -4.50 -28.28
CA GLU A 149 -14.58 -5.25 -27.09
C GLU A 149 -15.29 -4.24 -26.17
N PRO A 150 -16.51 -4.53 -25.69
CA PRO A 150 -17.20 -3.61 -24.81
C PRO A 150 -16.34 -3.42 -23.56
N VAL A 151 -15.69 -2.26 -23.43
CA VAL A 151 -15.10 -1.84 -22.17
C VAL A 151 -16.29 -1.76 -21.23
N ILE A 152 -16.38 -2.70 -20.29
CA ILE A 152 -17.51 -2.74 -19.36
C ILE A 152 -17.37 -1.51 -18.46
N ILE A 153 -18.11 -0.46 -18.80
CA ILE A 153 -18.01 0.82 -18.11
C ILE A 153 -18.88 0.77 -16.86
N HIS A 154 -18.23 0.85 -15.71
CA HIS A 154 -18.85 0.64 -14.42
C HIS A 154 -19.03 1.96 -13.67
N LYS A 155 -20.26 2.25 -13.23
CA LYS A 155 -20.56 3.47 -12.48
C LYS A 155 -19.67 3.57 -11.23
N GLY A 156 -18.98 4.69 -11.05
CA GLY A 156 -18.01 4.88 -9.96
C GLY A 156 -16.60 4.36 -10.20
N ASP A 157 -16.34 3.69 -11.33
CA ASP A 157 -14.99 3.38 -11.80
C ASP A 157 -14.63 4.34 -12.94
N LEU A 158 -14.06 5.48 -12.58
CA LEU A 158 -13.59 6.48 -13.56
C LEU A 158 -12.21 6.10 -14.13
N SER A 159 -11.54 5.16 -13.48
CA SER A 159 -10.21 4.68 -13.88
C SER A 159 -10.27 3.59 -14.95
N GLY A 160 -11.40 2.89 -15.07
CA GLY A 160 -11.60 1.74 -15.96
C GLY A 160 -10.89 0.47 -15.48
N ASP A 161 -10.53 0.38 -14.20
CA ASP A 161 -9.76 -0.74 -13.63
C ASP A 161 -10.65 -1.88 -13.07
N GLY A 162 -11.97 -1.72 -13.18
CA GLY A 162 -12.99 -2.61 -12.65
C GLY A 162 -13.18 -2.53 -11.14
N LYS A 163 -12.73 -1.46 -10.46
CA LYS A 163 -12.80 -1.32 -9.00
C LYS A 163 -13.06 0.11 -8.55
N ILE A 164 -14.07 0.26 -7.71
CA ILE A 164 -14.37 1.56 -7.07
C ILE A 164 -13.46 1.76 -5.86
N ASN A 165 -12.53 2.71 -5.95
CA ASN A 165 -11.58 3.01 -4.90
C ASN A 165 -11.21 4.51 -4.81
N ALA A 166 -10.19 4.83 -4.01
CA ALA A 166 -9.79 6.22 -3.79
C ALA A 166 -9.23 6.90 -5.06
N LEU A 167 -8.80 6.13 -6.07
CA LEU A 167 -8.43 6.68 -7.38
C LEU A 167 -9.62 7.31 -8.07
N ASP A 168 -10.80 6.70 -7.99
CA ASP A 168 -12.02 7.25 -8.57
C ASP A 168 -12.46 8.52 -7.86
N ILE A 169 -12.26 8.60 -6.53
CA ILE A 169 -12.45 9.86 -5.78
C ILE A 169 -11.55 10.97 -6.34
N ILE A 170 -10.28 10.66 -6.62
CA ILE A 170 -9.33 11.64 -7.17
C ILE A 170 -9.76 12.06 -8.57
N LEU A 171 -10.24 11.14 -9.41
CA LEU A 171 -10.72 11.45 -10.75
C LEU A 171 -12.00 12.31 -10.71
N VAL A 172 -12.96 11.99 -9.84
CA VAL A 172 -14.14 12.84 -9.60
C VAL A 172 -13.71 14.22 -9.09
N GLN A 173 -12.75 14.28 -8.16
CA GLN A 173 -12.25 15.55 -7.64
C GLN A 173 -11.55 16.40 -8.72
N ARG A 174 -10.81 15.78 -9.64
CA ARG A 174 -10.20 16.49 -10.78
C ARG A 174 -11.25 17.06 -11.73
N LEU A 175 -12.33 16.33 -11.99
CA LEU A 175 -13.47 16.82 -12.78
C LEU A 175 -14.17 18.00 -12.09
N ILE A 176 -14.39 17.93 -10.77
CA ILE A 176 -15.00 19.02 -10.00
C ILE A 176 -14.12 20.29 -10.02
N VAL A 177 -12.80 20.13 -9.93
CA VAL A 177 -11.84 21.24 -9.93
C VAL A 177 -11.54 21.75 -11.35
N GLY A 178 -12.06 21.08 -12.40
CA GLY A 178 -11.89 21.47 -13.80
C GLY A 178 -10.48 21.23 -14.35
N LEU A 179 -9.73 20.29 -13.75
CA LEU A 179 -8.43 19.87 -14.25
C LEU A 179 -8.56 18.94 -15.46
N ASP A 180 -9.70 18.25 -15.58
CA ASP A 180 -10.04 17.40 -16.72
C ASP A 180 -11.40 17.81 -17.29
N ASN A 181 -11.58 17.67 -18.60
CA ASN A 181 -12.85 17.95 -19.26
C ASN A 181 -13.92 16.93 -18.86
N LEU A 182 -15.10 17.44 -18.45
CA LEU A 182 -16.28 16.64 -18.15
C LEU A 182 -17.00 16.29 -19.46
N THR A 183 -16.70 15.12 -20.03
CA THR A 183 -17.46 14.54 -21.14
C THR A 183 -18.74 13.87 -20.63
N ASP A 184 -19.71 13.63 -21.51
CA ASP A 184 -20.98 12.97 -21.14
C ASP A 184 -20.75 11.57 -20.56
N GLU A 185 -19.76 10.83 -21.08
CA GLU A 185 -19.32 9.54 -20.55
C GLU A 185 -18.77 9.65 -19.13
N LYS A 186 -17.84 10.57 -18.88
CA LYS A 186 -17.27 10.79 -17.55
C LYS A 186 -18.32 11.28 -16.56
N LYS A 187 -19.29 12.06 -17.03
CA LYS A 187 -20.42 12.52 -16.24
C LYS A 187 -21.28 11.34 -15.76
N LEU A 188 -21.59 10.39 -16.64
CA LEU A 188 -22.37 9.21 -16.30
C LEU A 188 -21.69 8.32 -15.25
N LEU A 189 -20.37 8.20 -15.31
CA LEU A 189 -19.59 7.41 -14.35
C LEU A 189 -19.41 8.13 -13.01
N ALA A 190 -19.30 9.46 -13.04
CA ALA A 190 -19.04 10.28 -11.86
C ALA A 190 -20.31 10.66 -11.08
N ASP A 191 -21.47 10.72 -11.72
CA ASP A 191 -22.77 11.00 -11.07
C ASP A 191 -23.30 9.74 -10.37
N ILE A 192 -22.77 9.42 -9.19
CA ILE A 192 -23.07 8.17 -8.48
C ILE A 192 -24.49 8.18 -7.92
N ASN A 193 -24.93 9.33 -7.42
CA ASN A 193 -26.24 9.46 -6.77
C ASN A 193 -27.39 9.65 -7.77
N GLY A 194 -27.11 9.86 -9.07
CA GLY A 194 -28.08 10.00 -10.15
C GLY A 194 -28.80 11.35 -10.16
N ASP A 195 -28.15 12.42 -9.73
CA ASP A 195 -28.71 13.77 -9.64
C ASP A 195 -28.36 14.70 -10.82
N ASP A 196 -27.75 14.14 -11.88
CA ASP A 196 -27.25 14.80 -13.08
C ASP A 196 -26.13 15.83 -12.82
N LYS A 197 -25.51 15.82 -11.64
CA LYS A 197 -24.42 16.72 -11.26
C LYS A 197 -23.26 15.91 -10.73
N VAL A 198 -22.05 16.39 -11.02
CA VAL A 198 -20.82 15.81 -10.49
C VAL A 198 -20.27 16.76 -9.44
N ASN A 199 -20.36 16.36 -8.17
CA ASN A 199 -19.97 17.19 -7.04
C ASN A 199 -19.48 16.36 -5.83
N ALA A 200 -19.23 17.02 -4.70
CA ALA A 200 -18.72 16.37 -3.50
C ALA A 200 -19.67 15.30 -2.92
N LEU A 201 -20.97 15.32 -3.25
CA LEU A 201 -21.90 14.26 -2.88
C LEU A 201 -21.53 12.93 -3.54
N ASP A 202 -21.10 12.93 -4.81
CA ASP A 202 -20.66 11.72 -5.50
C ASP A 202 -19.43 11.10 -4.85
N ILE A 203 -18.49 11.95 -4.44
CA ILE A 203 -17.32 11.53 -3.66
C ILE A 203 -17.75 10.86 -2.35
N ILE A 204 -18.77 11.40 -1.66
CA ILE A 204 -19.28 10.79 -0.42
C ILE A 204 -19.88 9.41 -0.69
N PHE A 205 -20.54 9.20 -1.84
CA PHE A 205 -21.08 7.90 -2.22
C PHE A 205 -19.97 6.88 -2.48
N ILE A 206 -18.92 7.26 -3.22
CA ILE A 206 -17.75 6.39 -3.44
C ILE A 206 -17.03 6.13 -2.10
N GLN A 207 -16.85 7.15 -1.26
CA GLN A 207 -16.24 6.98 0.05
C GLN A 207 -17.04 6.02 0.94
N ARG A 208 -18.37 6.15 0.97
CA ARG A 208 -19.26 5.22 1.69
C ARG A 208 -19.16 3.80 1.15
N HIS A 209 -19.00 3.65 -0.16
CA HIS A 209 -18.75 2.35 -0.78
C HIS A 209 -17.45 1.72 -0.33
N ILE A 210 -16.35 2.48 -0.36
CA ILE A 210 -15.03 2.03 0.08
C ILE A 210 -15.03 1.64 1.56
N VAL A 211 -15.78 2.35 2.41
CA VAL A 211 -15.88 2.04 3.84
C VAL A 211 -16.99 1.02 4.19
N GLY A 212 -17.69 0.47 3.19
CA GLY A 212 -18.71 -0.56 3.39
C GLY A 212 -20.02 -0.06 4.02
N LEU A 213 -20.27 1.25 3.98
CA LEU A 213 -21.51 1.86 4.46
C LEU A 213 -22.62 1.87 3.39
N GLN A 214 -22.27 1.61 2.13
CA GLN A 214 -23.20 1.59 1.00
C GLN A 214 -22.65 0.72 -0.14
N GLU A 215 -23.49 -0.04 -0.83
CA GLU A 215 -23.04 -0.77 -2.03
C GLU A 215 -23.40 0.02 -3.29
N ILE A 216 -22.43 0.10 -4.22
CA ILE A 216 -22.64 0.54 -5.59
C ILE A 216 -22.65 -0.76 -6.38
N ILE A 217 -23.83 -1.12 -6.89
CA ILE A 217 -24.04 -2.36 -7.64
C ILE A 217 -24.07 -2.01 -9.12
N TRP A 218 -23.39 -2.81 -9.92
CA TRP A 218 -23.46 -2.76 -11.38
C TRP A 218 -24.45 -3.84 -11.85
N ASP A 219 -25.30 -3.49 -12.81
CA ASP A 219 -26.24 -4.43 -13.44
C ASP A 219 -25.56 -5.31 -14.50
#